data_AF-A0AB37DI98-F1
#
_entry.id   AF-A0AB37DI98-F1
#
_cell.length_a   1.000
_cell.length_b   1.000
_cell.length_c   1.000
_cell.angle_alpha   90.00
_cell.angle_beta   90.00
_cell.angle_gamma   90.00
#
_symmetry.space_group_name_H-M   'P 1'
#
loop_
_entity.id
_entity.type
_entity.pdbx_description
1 polymer ?
#
loop_
_entity_poly.entity_id
_entity_poly.type
_entity_poly.pdbx_seq_one_letter_code
_entity_poly.pdbx_strand_id
1 'polypeptide(L)'
;MVRYYLTNNQGQTEVAARFNINPSQVYSWTHKFNEEGIAGLKPNQKGRPRKMPKKTKHIKKRAQKIELSEKEKYEEKILQQEAELERLRIENLILKKVAAK
;
A
#
# COMPACT_ATOMS: atom_id res chain seq x y z
N MET A 1 -1.52 -14.98 -9.08
CA MET A 1 -1.88 -15.63 -10.36
C MET A 1 -1.74 -14.68 -11.55
N VAL A 2 -2.49 -13.56 -11.67
CA VAL A 2 -2.42 -12.68 -12.87
C VAL A 2 -0.99 -12.20 -13.18
N ARG A 3 -0.25 -11.75 -12.16
CA ARG A 3 1.17 -11.40 -12.31
C ARG A 3 2.00 -12.54 -12.93
N TYR A 4 1.76 -13.78 -12.48
CA TYR A 4 2.47 -14.97 -12.96
C TYR A 4 2.14 -15.25 -14.43
N TYR A 5 0.88 -15.08 -14.87
CA TYR A 5 0.50 -15.20 -16.28
C TYR A 5 1.14 -14.12 -17.16
N LEU A 6 1.26 -12.88 -16.66
CA LEU A 6 1.86 -11.79 -17.42
C LEU A 6 3.40 -11.89 -17.51
N THR A 7 4.05 -12.51 -16.52
CA THR A 7 5.51 -12.67 -16.50
C THR A 7 5.99 -13.93 -17.21
N ASN A 8 5.16 -14.97 -17.27
CA ASN A 8 5.51 -16.23 -17.89
C ASN A 8 4.74 -16.35 -19.20
N ASN A 9 5.43 -16.63 -20.30
CA ASN A 9 4.82 -16.81 -21.63
C ASN A 9 4.10 -18.18 -21.74
N GLN A 10 3.23 -18.47 -20.76
CA GLN A 10 2.50 -19.73 -20.61
C GLN A 10 1.04 -19.55 -20.99
N GLY A 11 0.45 -20.61 -21.53
CA GLY A 11 -0.97 -20.61 -21.89
C GLY A 11 -1.88 -20.50 -20.67
N GLN A 12 -3.09 -19.97 -20.88
CA GLN A 12 -4.10 -19.84 -19.81
C GLN A 12 -4.41 -21.18 -19.14
N THR A 13 -4.44 -22.28 -19.91
CA THR A 13 -4.69 -23.64 -19.41
C THR A 13 -3.59 -24.13 -18.48
N GLU A 14 -2.33 -23.81 -18.77
CA GLU A 14 -1.19 -24.22 -17.96
C GLU A 14 -1.15 -23.46 -16.63
N VAL A 15 -1.42 -22.15 -16.68
CA VAL A 15 -1.58 -21.34 -15.47
C VAL A 15 -2.78 -21.82 -14.65
N ALA A 16 -3.90 -22.13 -15.29
CA ALA A 16 -5.09 -22.64 -14.63
C ALA A 16 -4.81 -23.96 -13.89
N ALA A 17 -4.13 -24.91 -14.53
CA ALA A 17 -3.72 -26.16 -13.92
C ALA A 17 -2.78 -25.94 -12.71
N ARG A 18 -1.80 -25.04 -12.84
CA ARG A 18 -0.87 -24.72 -11.74
C ARG A 18 -1.58 -24.14 -10.52
N PHE A 19 -2.58 -23.27 -10.72
CA PHE A 19 -3.33 -22.63 -9.63
C PHE A 19 -4.60 -23.38 -9.24
N ASN A 20 -4.87 -24.55 -9.84
CA ASN A 20 -6.07 -25.37 -9.63
C ASN A 20 -7.39 -24.57 -9.75
N ILE A 21 -7.48 -23.74 -10.80
CA ILE A 21 -8.63 -22.89 -11.13
C ILE A 21 -9.09 -23.14 -12.56
N ASN A 22 -10.25 -22.63 -12.94
CA ASN A 22 -10.74 -22.77 -14.32
C ASN A 22 -9.99 -21.79 -15.25
N PRO A 23 -9.58 -22.20 -16.47
CA PRO A 23 -8.98 -21.29 -17.46
C PRO A 23 -9.80 -20.03 -17.75
N SER A 24 -11.14 -20.11 -17.71
CA SER A 24 -12.03 -18.94 -17.86
C SER A 24 -11.85 -17.90 -16.74
N GLN A 25 -11.49 -18.33 -15.53
CA GLN A 25 -11.19 -17.42 -14.42
C GLN A 25 -9.85 -16.74 -14.63
N VAL A 26 -8.86 -17.43 -15.20
CA VAL A 26 -7.58 -16.84 -15.62
C VAL A 26 -7.85 -15.71 -16.60
N TYR A 27 -8.58 -15.99 -17.69
CA TYR A 27 -8.96 -15.00 -18.69
C TYR A 27 -9.68 -13.80 -18.05
N SER A 28 -10.70 -14.06 -17.24
CA SER A 28 -11.51 -13.01 -16.62
C SER A 28 -10.69 -12.08 -15.71
N TRP A 29 -9.76 -12.62 -14.91
CA TRP A 29 -8.92 -11.81 -14.05
C TRP A 29 -7.83 -11.08 -14.84
N THR A 30 -7.27 -11.68 -15.88
CA THR A 30 -6.29 -11.00 -16.75
C THR A 30 -6.92 -9.87 -17.55
N HIS A 31 -8.14 -10.06 -18.05
CA HIS A 31 -8.88 -9.04 -18.77
C HIS A 31 -9.17 -7.83 -17.87
N LYS A 32 -9.74 -8.07 -16.68
CA LYS A 32 -10.01 -7.01 -15.70
C LYS A 32 -8.76 -6.27 -15.26
N PHE A 33 -7.64 -6.99 -15.14
CA PHE A 33 -6.36 -6.37 -14.82
C PHE A 33 -5.83 -5.50 -15.96
N ASN A 34 -6.03 -5.89 -17.22
CA ASN A 34 -5.63 -5.08 -18.37
C ASN A 34 -6.48 -3.81 -18.50
N GLU A 35 -7.76 -3.85 -18.12
CA GLU A 35 -8.66 -2.69 -18.19
C GLU A 35 -8.51 -1.73 -17.01
N GLU A 36 -8.49 -2.26 -15.79
CA GLU A 36 -8.59 -1.46 -14.55
C GLU A 36 -7.35 -1.59 -13.65
N GLY A 37 -6.30 -2.28 -14.12
CA GLY A 37 -5.11 -2.56 -13.33
C GLY A 37 -5.43 -3.35 -12.06
N ILE A 38 -4.77 -2.98 -10.96
CA ILE A 38 -4.99 -3.62 -9.66
C ILE A 38 -6.38 -3.32 -9.08
N ALA A 39 -7.05 -2.25 -9.54
CA ALA A 39 -8.38 -1.89 -9.06
C ALA A 39 -9.44 -2.91 -9.50
N GLY A 40 -9.35 -3.44 -10.72
CA GLY A 40 -10.29 -4.45 -11.25
C GLY A 40 -10.21 -5.83 -10.58
N LEU A 41 -9.15 -6.07 -9.82
CA LEU A 41 -9.00 -7.27 -8.99
C LEU A 41 -9.52 -7.08 -7.56
N LYS A 42 -9.90 -5.86 -7.18
CA LYS A 42 -10.49 -5.62 -5.85
C LYS A 42 -11.85 -6.31 -5.78
N PRO A 43 -12.21 -6.87 -4.61
CA PRO A 43 -13.54 -7.46 -4.43
C PRO A 43 -14.61 -6.39 -4.58
N ASN A 44 -15.34 -6.47 -5.69
CA ASN A 44 -16.53 -5.65 -5.90
C ASN A 44 -17.61 -6.02 -4.88
N GLN A 45 -18.47 -5.05 -4.52
CA GLN A 45 -19.61 -5.35 -3.67
C GLN A 45 -20.47 -6.43 -4.33
N LYS A 46 -20.49 -7.61 -3.72
CA LYS A 46 -21.27 -8.75 -4.21
C LYS A 46 -22.76 -8.45 -4.05
N GLY A 47 -23.52 -8.58 -5.14
CA GLY A 47 -24.97 -8.44 -5.16
C GLY A 47 -25.49 -7.02 -5.42
N ARG A 48 -26.81 -6.85 -5.35
CA ARG A 48 -27.49 -5.57 -5.60
C ARG A 48 -27.05 -4.50 -4.59
N PRO A 49 -26.72 -3.26 -5.03
CA PRO A 49 -26.48 -2.15 -4.14
C PRO A 49 -27.64 -1.97 -3.16
N ARG A 50 -27.33 -1.74 -1.88
CA ARG A 50 -28.35 -1.50 -0.86
C ARG A 50 -29.04 -0.15 -1.13
N LYS A 51 -30.37 -0.11 -1.02
CA LYS A 51 -31.16 1.13 -1.15
C LYS A 51 -30.90 2.15 -0.03
N MET A 52 -30.42 1.70 1.13
CA MET A 52 -30.07 2.58 2.25
C MET A 52 -28.60 2.46 2.65
N PRO A 53 -27.92 3.58 2.98
CA PRO A 53 -26.53 3.57 3.38
C PRO A 53 -26.35 2.82 4.71
N LYS A 54 -25.34 1.93 4.77
CA LYS A 54 -24.93 1.29 6.03
C LYS A 54 -24.41 2.38 7.00
N LYS A 55 -24.73 2.25 8.29
CA LYS A 55 -24.19 3.07 9.40
C LYS A 55 -22.65 2.95 9.60
N THR A 56 -21.91 2.40 8.63
CA THR A 56 -20.46 2.25 8.64
C THR A 56 -19.70 3.55 8.35
N LYS A 57 -20.38 4.65 7.97
CA LYS A 57 -19.75 5.97 7.75
C LYS A 57 -19.02 6.46 9.01
N HIS A 58 -19.56 6.22 10.20
CA HIS A 58 -18.92 6.64 11.46
C HIS A 58 -17.63 5.87 11.76
N ILE A 59 -17.60 4.58 11.48
CA ILE A 59 -16.39 3.74 11.67
C ILE A 59 -15.27 4.19 10.73
N LYS A 60 -15.59 4.46 9.45
CA LYS A 60 -14.60 4.96 8.48
C LYS A 60 -14.04 6.33 8.85
N LYS A 61 -14.90 7.26 9.29
CA LYS A 61 -14.46 8.59 9.75
C LYS A 61 -13.58 8.50 10.99
N ARG A 62 -13.90 7.61 11.94
CA ARG A 62 -13.09 7.39 13.13
C ARG A 62 -11.72 6.80 12.79
N ALA A 63 -11.67 5.83 11.87
CA ALA A 63 -10.40 5.25 11.39
C ALA A 63 -9.51 6.31 10.71
N GLN A 64 -10.07 7.12 9.81
CA GLN A 64 -9.34 8.22 9.17
C GLN A 64 -8.80 9.25 10.18
N LYS A 65 -9.58 9.56 11.22
CA LYS A 65 -9.13 10.46 12.29
C LYS A 65 -7.96 9.87 13.10
N ILE A 66 -7.96 8.55 13.32
CA ILE A 66 -6.86 7.86 14.02
C ILE A 66 -5.60 7.87 13.16
N GLU A 67 -5.70 7.50 11.88
CA GLU A 67 -4.57 7.52 10.94
C GLU A 67 -3.96 8.93 10.81
N LEU A 68 -4.78 9.98 10.75
CA LEU A 68 -4.31 11.35 10.70
C LEU A 68 -3.53 11.73 11.97
N SER A 69 -4.03 11.34 13.14
CA SER A 69 -3.35 11.58 14.42
C SER A 69 -2.04 10.82 14.54
N GLU A 70 -1.96 9.60 14.00
CA GLU A 70 -0.70 8.85 13.95
C GLU A 70 0.32 9.52 13.02
N LYS A 71 -0.12 10.00 11.85
CA LYS A 71 0.75 10.74 10.91
C LYS A 71 1.36 11.99 11.56
N GLU A 72 0.55 12.78 12.26
CA GLU A 72 1.00 13.98 12.98
C GLU A 72 2.11 13.64 14.00
N LYS A 73 1.95 12.56 14.77
CA LYS A 73 2.97 12.11 15.74
C LYS A 73 4.26 11.67 15.06
N TYR A 74 4.18 11.02 13.90
CA TYR A 74 5.37 10.63 13.15
C TYR A 74 6.11 11.86 12.60
N GLU A 75 5.38 12.85 12.09
CA GLU A 75 5.96 14.12 11.61
C GLU A 75 6.69 14.87 12.73
N GLU A 76 6.06 15.00 13.90
CA GLU A 76 6.71 15.61 15.07
C GLU A 76 7.98 14.86 15.49
N LYS A 77 7.94 13.52 15.48
CA LYS A 77 9.10 12.69 15.82
C LYS A 77 10.24 12.86 14.82
N ILE A 78 9.95 12.92 13.53
CA ILE A 78 10.95 13.15 12.48
C ILE A 78 11.61 14.52 12.69
N LEU A 79 10.81 15.56 12.94
CA LEU A 79 11.33 16.91 13.18
C LEU A 79 12.26 16.96 14.40
N GLN A 80 11.90 16.29 15.49
CA GLN A 80 12.75 16.19 16.69
C GLN A 80 14.07 15.48 16.39
N GLN A 81 14.03 14.38 15.64
CA GLN A 81 15.22 13.62 15.26
C GLN A 81 16.15 14.44 14.35
N GLU A 82 15.59 15.21 13.41
CA GLU A 82 16.36 16.09 12.54
C GLU A 82 17.08 17.20 13.31
N ALA A 83 16.39 17.84 14.27
CA ALA A 83 16.99 18.84 15.15
C ALA A 83 18.13 18.26 16.01
N GLU A 84 17.95 17.04 16.53
CA GLU A 84 18.99 16.35 17.29
C GLU A 84 20.23 16.03 16.42
N LEU A 85 20.02 15.56 15.19
CA LEU A 85 21.11 15.30 14.24
C LEU A 85 21.88 16.57 13.89
N GLU A 86 21.18 17.70 13.69
CA GLU A 86 21.82 18.99 13.43
C GLU A 86 22.68 19.44 14.62
N ARG A 87 22.13 19.36 15.84
CA ARG A 87 22.87 19.64 17.08
C ARG A 87 24.13 18.78 17.19
N LEU A 88 24.02 17.48 16.99
CA LEU A 88 25.16 16.54 17.08
C LEU A 88 26.20 16.80 15.98
N ARG A 89 25.78 17.21 14.78
CA ARG A 89 26.69 17.59 13.70
C ARG A 89 27.50 18.83 14.08
N ILE A 90 26.85 19.85 14.62
CA ILE A 90 27.52 21.07 15.09
C ILE A 90 28.51 20.74 16.21
N GLU A 91 28.08 19.95 17.20
CA GLU A 91 28.94 19.52 18.32
C GLU A 91 30.17 18.76 17.83
N ASN A 92 29.99 17.79 16.93
CA ASN A 92 31.10 17.06 16.31
C ASN A 92 32.05 17.98 15.53
N LEU A 93 31.53 18.97 14.79
CA LEU A 93 32.37 19.93 14.06
C LEU A 93 33.22 20.77 15.01
N ILE A 94 32.66 21.21 16.13
CA ILE A 94 33.39 21.95 17.17
C ILE A 94 34.48 21.06 17.77
N LEU A 95 34.12 19.85 18.21
CA LEU A 95 35.07 18.91 18.81
C LEU A 95 36.22 18.56 17.86
N LYS A 96 35.93 18.32 16.57
CA LYS A 96 36.97 18.07 15.56
C LYS A 96 37.91 19.26 15.37
N LYS A 97 37.39 20.49 15.39
CA LYS A 97 38.23 21.70 15.29
C LYS A 97 39.12 21.91 16.52
N VAL A 98 38.63 21.58 17.71
CA VAL A 98 39.41 21.68 18.95
C VAL A 98 40.49 20.59 19.02
N ALA A 99 40.18 19.36 18.61
CA ALA A 99 41.14 18.25 18.62
C ALA A 99 42.27 18.36 17.57
N ALA A 100 42.10 19.20 16.56
CA ALA A 100 43.11 19.44 15.51
C ALA A 100 44.09 20.57 15.84
N LYS A 101 44.04 21.12 17.06
CA LYS A 101 44.89 22.20 17.56
C LYS A 101 45.76 21.67 18.70
#